data_AF-A0A1N6J0C0-F1
#
_entry.id   AF-A0A1N6J0C0-F1
#
_cell.length_a   1.000
_cell.length_b   1.000
_cell.length_c   1.000
_cell.angle_alpha   90.00
_cell.angle_beta   90.00
_cell.angle_gamma   90.00
#
_symmetry.space_group_name_H-M   'P 1'
#
loop_
_entity.id
_entity.type
_entity.pdbx_description
1 polymer ?
#
loop_
_entity_poly.entity_id
_entity_poly.type
_entity_poly.pdbx_seq_one_letter_code
_entity_poly.pdbx_strand_id
1 'polypeptide(L)' 'MPFINRPNGKFTNEEKVKMFHQMGGVAAVLALVCVILLETGAADQNRELVDMGLTAMIVMLAVSLIGAMYFKR' A
#
# COMPACT_ATOMS: atom_id res chain seq x y z
N MET A 1 -0.46 -15.15 12.17
CA MET A 1 -1.22 -16.36 11.80
C MET A 1 -1.49 -16.27 10.30
N PRO A 2 -1.08 -17.27 9.50
CA PRO A 2 -1.27 -17.24 8.06
C PRO A 2 -2.77 -17.33 7.76
N PHE A 3 -3.18 -16.72 6.65
CA PHE A 3 -4.52 -16.70 6.09
C PHE A 3 -5.26 -18.01 6.34
N ILE A 4 -6.09 -18.05 7.38
CA ILE A 4 -6.89 -19.23 7.73
C ILE A 4 -7.93 -19.36 6.63
N ASN A 5 -7.74 -20.39 5.82
CA ASN A 5 -8.66 -20.83 4.77
C ASN A 5 -9.98 -21.24 5.44
N ARG A 6 -10.89 -20.29 5.66
CA ARG A 6 -12.20 -20.56 6.27
C ARG A 6 -13.15 -21.09 5.19
N PRO A 7 -13.90 -22.18 5.45
CA PRO A 7 -14.82 -22.80 4.49
C PRO A 7 -16.02 -21.91 4.09
N ASN A 8 -16.13 -20.71 4.64
CA ASN A 8 -17.24 -19.77 4.41
C ASN A 8 -16.86 -18.49 3.65
N GLY A 9 -15.71 -18.44 2.97
CA GLY A 9 -15.37 -17.51 1.87
C GLY A 9 -15.47 -15.99 2.09
N LYS A 10 -15.95 -15.52 3.24
CA LYS A 10 -16.24 -14.10 3.52
C LYS A 10 -15.26 -13.59 4.58
N PHE A 11 -14.41 -12.65 4.17
CA PHE A 11 -13.54 -11.90 5.07
C PHE A 11 -14.36 -11.11 6.09
N THR A 12 -14.00 -11.23 7.37
CA THR A 12 -14.56 -10.39 8.43
C THR A 12 -14.08 -8.94 8.29
N ASN A 13 -14.82 -7.98 8.84
CA ASN A 13 -14.44 -6.56 8.77
C ASN A 13 -13.06 -6.31 9.41
N GLU A 14 -12.74 -6.99 10.52
CA GLU A 14 -11.42 -6.90 11.14
C GLU A 14 -10.28 -7.42 10.24
N GLU A 15 -10.50 -8.52 9.53
CA GLU A 15 -9.52 -9.06 8.58
C GLU A 15 -9.33 -8.10 7.39
N LYS A 16 -10.39 -7.43 6.92
CA LYS A 16 -10.29 -6.40 5.88
C LYS A 16 -9.50 -5.19 6.37
N VAL A 17 -9.76 -4.71 7.58
CA VAL A 17 -9.01 -3.59 8.19
C VAL A 17 -7.53 -3.94 8.34
N LYS A 18 -7.21 -5.15 8.81
CA LYS A 18 -5.82 -5.64 8.87
C LYS A 18 -5.17 -5.72 7.48
N MET A 19 -5.90 -6.20 6.48
CA MET A 19 -5.42 -6.28 5.10
C MET A 19 -5.09 -4.89 4.55
N PHE A 20 -5.98 -3.90 4.74
CA PHE A 20 -5.70 -2.52 4.34
C PHE A 20 -4.48 -1.97 5.08
N HIS A 21 -4.39 -2.10 6.40
CA HIS A 21 -3.20 -1.65 7.13
C HIS A 21 -1.90 -2.27 6.61
N GLN A 22 -1.91 -3.56 6.27
CA GLN A 22 -0.73 -4.25 5.76
C GLN A 22 -0.38 -3.79 4.34
N MET A 23 -1.37 -3.60 3.47
CA MET A 23 -1.17 -3.05 2.11
C MET A 23 -0.65 -1.62 2.15
N GLY A 24 -1.25 -0.75 2.97
CA GLY A 24 -0.79 0.62 3.17
C GLY A 24 0.64 0.67 3.73
N GLY A 25 0.96 -0.19 4.70
CA GLY A 25 2.32 -0.28 5.26
C GLY A 25 3.37 -0.64 4.20
N VAL A 26 3.10 -1.65 3.37
CA VAL A 26 4.02 -2.05 2.29
C VAL A 26 4.16 -0.96 1.23
N ALA A 27 3.06 -0.30 0.85
CA ALA A 27 3.08 0.82 -0.09
C ALA A 27 3.91 1.99 0.44
N ALA A 28 3.85 2.29 1.75
CA ALA A 28 4.64 3.35 2.36
C ALA A 28 6.15 3.06 2.31
N VAL A 29 6.54 1.82 2.57
CA VAL A 29 7.96 1.40 2.51
C VAL A 29 8.49 1.49 1.08
N LEU A 30 7.71 1.02 0.10
CA LEU A 30 8.10 1.13 -1.31
C LEU A 30 8.20 2.58 -1.77
N ALA A 31 7.28 3.45 -1.33
CA ALA A 31 7.32 4.88 -1.66
C ALA A 31 8.59 5.53 -1.12
N LEU A 32 8.98 5.19 0.12
CA LEU A 32 10.21 5.68 0.73
C LEU A 32 11.46 5.25 -0.06
N VAL A 33 11.52 3.99 -0.51
CA VAL A 33 12.63 3.50 -1.34
C VAL A 33 12.69 4.24 -2.69
N CYS A 34 11.55 4.48 -3.33
CA CYS A 34 11.49 5.25 -4.58
C CYS A 34 11.99 6.69 -4.38
N VAL A 35 11.61 7.35 -3.28
CA VAL A 35 12.11 8.71 -2.96
C VAL A 35 13.62 8.70 -2.75
N ILE A 36 14.16 7.74 -2.01
CA ILE A 36 15.62 7.62 -1.80
C ILE A 36 16.35 7.42 -3.13
N LEU A 37 15.82 6.59 -4.04
CA LEU A 37 16.43 6.35 -5.36
C LEU A 37 16.40 7.58 -6.28
N LEU A 38 15.36 8.42 -6.16
CA LEU A 38 15.29 9.71 -6.86
C LEU A 38 16.28 10.72 -6.29
N GLU A 39 16.29 10.89 -4.96
CA GLU A 39 17.16 11.86 -4.27
C GLU A 39 18.65 11.54 -4.45
N THR A 40 19.01 10.26 -4.55
CA THR A 40 20.39 9.82 -4.81
C THR A 40 20.81 9.93 -6.28
N GLY A 41 19.90 10.33 -7.19
CA GLY A 41 20.17 10.48 -8.62
C GLY A 41 20.37 9.16 -9.38
N ALA A 42 20.25 8.01 -8.70
CA ALA A 42 20.44 6.69 -9.31
C ALA A 42 19.36 6.37 -10.37
N ALA A 43 18.21 7.03 -10.29
CA ALA A 43 17.06 6.80 -11.17
C ALA A 43 16.76 7.97 -12.13
N ASP A 44 17.68 8.92 -12.31
CA ASP A 44 17.43 10.14 -13.11
C ASP A 44 17.05 9.85 -14.58
N GLN A 45 17.52 8.73 -15.14
CA GLN A 45 17.14 8.26 -16.48
C GLN A 45 15.70 7.73 -16.57
N ASN A 46 15.09 7.34 -15.45
CA ASN A 46 13.74 6.77 -15.38
C ASN A 46 12.80 7.64 -14.52
N ARG A 47 13.11 8.93 -14.39
CA ARG A 47 12.43 9.85 -13.48
C ARG A 47 10.92 9.89 -13.68
N GLU A 48 10.43 9.93 -14.92
CA GLU A 48 8.99 9.86 -15.23
C GLU A 48 8.34 8.56 -14.73
N LEU A 49 9.04 7.43 -14.86
CA LEU A 49 8.55 6.13 -14.44
C LEU A 49 8.44 6.05 -12.91
N VAL A 50 9.41 6.64 -12.20
CA VAL A 50 9.42 6.69 -10.74
C VAL A 50 8.38 7.67 -10.22
N ASP A 51 8.19 8.83 -10.85
CA ASP A 51 7.13 9.80 -10.50
C ASP A 51 5.73 9.22 -10.67
N MET A 52 5.51 8.47 -11.75
CA MET A 52 4.25 7.74 -11.98
C MET A 52 4.04 6.65 -10.91
N GLY A 53 5.10 5.93 -10.55
CA GLY A 53 5.09 4.95 -9.46
C GLY A 53 4.78 5.58 -8.10
N LEU A 54 5.40 6.71 -7.77
CA LEU A 54 5.16 7.49 -6.56
C LEU A 54 3.70 7.95 -6.47
N THR A 55 3.16 8.47 -7.57
CA THR A 55 1.76 8.90 -7.66
C THR A 55 0.81 7.72 -7.39
N ALA A 56 1.06 6.56 -8.00
CA ALA A 56 0.27 5.36 -7.77
C ALA A 56 0.33 4.88 -6.30
N MET A 57 1.50 4.98 -5.66
CA MET A 57 1.66 4.63 -4.24
C MET A 57 0.91 5.59 -3.31
N ILE A 58 0.89 6.89 -3.60
CA ILE A 58 0.11 7.87 -2.84
C ILE A 58 -1.40 7.54 -2.91
N VAL A 59 -1.89 7.18 -4.09
CA VAL A 59 -3.29 6.75 -4.27
C VAL A 59 -3.58 5.48 -3.47
N MET A 60 -2.70 4.49 -3.52
CA MET A 60 -2.83 3.26 -2.72
C MET A 60 -2.88 3.54 -1.21
N LEU A 61 -2.05 4.46 -0.71
CA LEU A 61 -2.07 4.87 0.70
C LEU A 61 -3.40 5.53 1.08
N ALA A 62 -3.92 6.42 0.23
CA ALA A 62 -5.20 7.07 0.46
C ALA A 62 -6.37 6.05 0.49
N VAL A 63 -6.43 5.16 -0.50
CA VAL A 63 -7.46 4.11 -0.59
C VAL A 63 -7.36 3.14 0.60
N SER A 64 -6.14 2.77 0.99
CA SER A 64 -5.90 1.94 2.16
C SER A 64 -6.42 2.58 3.45
N LEU A 65 -6.17 3.88 3.63
CA LEU A 65 -6.61 4.60 4.83
C LEU A 65 -8.14 4.75 4.85
N ILE A 66 -8.76 5.08 3.72
CA ILE A 66 -10.22 5.16 3.58
C ILE A 66 -10.86 3.79 3.81
N GLY A 67 -10.33 2.73 3.21
CA GLY A 67 -10.81 1.36 3.39
C GLY A 67 -10.73 0.92 4.85
N ALA A 68 -9.59 1.17 5.51
CA ALA A 68 -9.44 0.89 6.93
C ALA A 68 -10.46 1.68 7.78
N MET A 69 -10.70 2.96 7.50
CA MET A 69 -11.71 3.76 8.22
C MET A 69 -13.14 3.28 7.97
N TYR A 70 -13.47 2.91 6.73
CA TYR A 70 -14.80 2.45 6.33
C TYR A 70 -15.17 1.12 6.99
N PHE A 71 -14.26 0.15 7.01
CA PHE A 71 -14.51 -1.17 7.61
C PHE A 71 -14.28 -1.22 9.12
N LYS A 72 -13.70 -0.17 9.72
CA LYS A 72 -13.55 -0.01 11.17
C LYS A 72 -14.84 0.53 11.82
N ARG A 73 -15.73 1.15 11.06
CA ARG A 73 -17.12 1.46 11.48
C ARG A 73 -17.99 0.22 11.40
#